data_AF-A0AAN5K7J4-F1
#
_entry.id   AF-A0AAN5K7J4-F1
#
_cell.length_a   1.000
_cell.length_b   1.000
_cell.length_c   1.000
_cell.angle_alpha   90.00
_cell.angle_beta   90.00
_cell.angle_gamma   90.00
#
_symmetry.space_group_name_H-M   'P 1'
#
loop_
_entity.id
_entity.type
_entity.pdbx_description
1 polymer ?
#
loop_
_entity_poly.entity_id
_entity_poly.type
_entity_poly.pdbx_seq_one_letter_code
_entity_poly.pdbx_strand_id
1 'polypeptide(L)'
;MNKIYMLDTNICSFIMREQPEAVLKNLEQAVLRGHRIVVSAITYSEMRFGATGPKASPRHVQLVDAFCARLDAILPWDRAAVDATTEVKVALRLAGTPIGPN
;
A
#
# COMPACT_ATOMS: atom_id res chain seq x y z
N MET A 1 12.48 7.52 17.66
CA MET A 1 11.86 8.31 16.58
C MET A 1 10.84 7.43 15.88
N ASN A 2 9.57 7.84 15.83
CA ASN A 2 8.52 7.05 15.18
C ASN A 2 8.61 7.22 13.66
N LYS A 3 8.57 6.10 12.93
CA LYS A 3 8.58 6.07 11.47
C LYS A 3 7.19 5.74 10.94
N ILE A 4 6.94 6.16 9.70
CA ILE A 4 5.75 5.76 8.93
C ILE A 4 6.23 4.82 7.83
N TYR A 5 5.66 3.62 7.79
CA TYR A 5 5.88 2.65 6.71
C TYR A 5 4.65 2.64 5.82
N MET A 6 4.82 3.05 4.56
CA MET A 6 3.78 2.95 3.54
C MET A 6 3.96 1.65 2.77
N LEU A 7 2.96 0.77 2.83
CA LEU A 7 2.94 -0.50 2.12
C LEU A 7 2.49 -0.29 0.67
N ASP A 8 3.19 -0.93 -0.28
CA ASP A 8 2.82 -0.92 -1.70
C ASP A 8 1.78 -2.01 -2.02
N THR A 9 1.29 -1.99 -3.25
CA THR A 9 0.25 -2.92 -3.70
C THR A 9 0.75 -4.36 -3.76
N ASN A 10 2.02 -4.57 -4.11
CA ASN A 10 2.62 -5.91 -4.15
C ASN A 10 2.70 -6.53 -2.76
N ILE A 11 3.20 -5.80 -1.74
CA ILE A 11 3.31 -6.34 -0.39
C ILE A 11 1.93 -6.58 0.22
N CYS A 12 0.95 -5.69 -0.04
CA CYS A 12 -0.42 -5.90 0.44
C CYS A 12 -1.05 -7.16 -0.16
N SER A 13 -0.93 -7.34 -1.49
CA SER A 13 -1.40 -8.53 -2.19
C SER A 13 -0.71 -9.81 -1.67
N PHE A 14 0.59 -9.76 -1.47
CA PHE A 14 1.38 -10.87 -0.93
C PHE A 14 0.93 -11.25 0.49
N ILE A 15 0.74 -10.27 1.39
CA ILE A 15 0.27 -10.51 2.76
C ILE A 15 -1.13 -11.15 2.75
N MET A 16 -2.06 -10.63 1.96
CA MET A 16 -3.42 -11.15 1.90
C MET A 16 -3.50 -12.57 1.34
N ARG A 17 -2.65 -12.90 0.35
CA ARG A 17 -2.65 -14.20 -0.32
C ARG A 17 -1.88 -15.27 0.43
N GLU A 18 -0.70 -14.95 0.96
CA GLU A 18 0.25 -15.94 1.47
C GLU A 18 0.43 -15.91 2.98
N GLN A 19 0.02 -14.84 3.66
CA GLN A 19 0.22 -14.65 5.11
C GLN A 19 1.63 -15.03 5.60
N PRO A 20 2.69 -14.47 4.98
CA PRO A 20 4.07 -14.85 5.25
C PRO A 20 4.49 -14.43 6.66
N GLU A 21 4.82 -15.41 7.50
CA GLU A 21 5.11 -15.21 8.92
C GLU A 21 6.22 -14.17 9.16
N ALA A 22 7.28 -14.19 8.36
CA ALA A 22 8.40 -13.26 8.49
C ALA A 22 7.98 -11.80 8.29
N VAL A 23 7.11 -11.52 7.31
CA VAL A 23 6.62 -10.15 7.05
C VAL A 23 5.67 -9.73 8.16
N LEU A 24 4.77 -10.62 8.59
CA LEU A 24 3.83 -10.33 9.68
C LEU A 24 4.57 -10.00 10.98
N LYS A 25 5.61 -10.78 11.33
CA LYS A 25 6.49 -10.49 12.47
C LYS A 25 7.17 -9.13 12.33
N ASN A 26 7.66 -8.78 11.14
CA ASN A 26 8.28 -7.46 10.94
C ASN A 26 7.30 -6.30 11.13
N LEU A 27 6.06 -6.45 10.65
CA LEU A 27 5.00 -5.45 10.86
C LEU A 27 4.60 -5.34 12.33
N GLU A 28 4.42 -6.46 13.02
CA GLU A 28 4.15 -6.49 14.46
C GLU A 28 5.26 -5.79 15.24
N GLN A 29 6.52 -6.11 14.96
CA GLN A 29 7.66 -5.46 15.61
C GLN A 29 7.74 -3.97 15.29
N ALA A 30 7.34 -3.53 14.10
CA ALA A 30 7.27 -2.10 13.77
C ALA A 30 6.21 -1.40 14.61
N VAL A 31 5.01 -1.98 14.74
CA VAL A 31 3.93 -1.47 15.58
C VAL A 31 4.34 -1.41 17.05
N LEU A 32 4.98 -2.47 17.58
CA LEU A 32 5.49 -2.51 18.95
C LEU A 32 6.55 -1.42 19.24
N ARG A 33 7.30 -1.00 18.21
CA ARG A 33 8.25 0.12 18.29
C ARG A 33 7.58 1.50 18.12
N GLY A 34 6.25 1.56 18.07
CA GLY A 34 5.49 2.80 17.89
C GLY A 34 5.55 3.36 16.47
N HIS A 35 5.93 2.55 15.48
CA HIS A 35 5.87 2.95 14.07
C HIS A 35 4.46 2.78 13.52
N ARG A 36 4.10 3.61 12.55
CA ARG A 36 2.79 3.58 11.89
C ARG A 36 2.88 2.81 10.58
N ILE A 37 1.91 1.96 10.32
CA ILE A 37 1.75 1.20 9.08
C ILE A 37 0.56 1.77 8.31
N VAL A 38 0.81 2.27 7.11
CA VAL A 38 -0.21 2.95 6.29
C VAL A 38 -0.19 2.41 4.86
N VAL A 39 -1.23 2.72 4.10
CA VAL A 39 -1.25 2.56 2.63
C VAL A 39 -1.65 3.87 1.97
N SER A 40 -1.32 4.03 0.69
CA SER A 40 -1.86 5.13 -0.11
C SER A 40 -3.29 4.86 -0.56
N ALA A 41 -4.05 5.92 -0.86
CA ALA A 41 -5.36 5.80 -1.50
C ALA A 41 -5.28 5.09 -2.87
N ILE A 42 -4.14 5.19 -3.57
CA ILE A 42 -3.90 4.49 -4.83
C ILE A 42 -3.84 2.97 -4.59
N THR A 43 -3.00 2.53 -3.66
CA THR A 43 -2.87 1.13 -3.24
C THR A 43 -4.23 0.56 -2.79
N TYR A 44 -4.98 1.33 -2.01
CA TYR A 44 -6.32 0.94 -1.59
C TYR A 44 -7.28 0.78 -2.78
N SER A 45 -7.25 1.72 -3.75
CA SER A 45 -8.04 1.62 -4.97
C SER A 45 -7.72 0.37 -5.77
N GLU A 46 -6.43 0.03 -5.92
CA GLU A 46 -6.00 -1.18 -6.62
C GLU A 46 -6.45 -2.46 -5.92
N MET A 47 -6.32 -2.53 -4.59
CA MET A 47 -6.82 -3.67 -3.81
C MET A 47 -8.33 -3.84 -3.96
N ARG A 48 -9.10 -2.74 -3.93
CA ARG A 48 -10.55 -2.76 -4.14
C ARG A 48 -10.91 -3.23 -5.54
N PHE A 49 -10.24 -2.69 -6.56
CA PHE A 49 -10.46 -3.10 -7.94
C PHE A 49 -10.16 -4.59 -8.15
N GLY A 50 -9.03 -5.08 -7.64
CA GLY A 50 -8.65 -6.49 -7.69
C GLY A 50 -9.69 -7.42 -7.01
N ALA A 51 -10.34 -6.96 -5.94
CA ALA A 51 -11.39 -7.69 -5.25
C ALA A 51 -12.75 -7.75 -6.02
N THR A 52 -12.91 -6.95 -7.09
CA THR A 52 -14.14 -6.92 -7.93
C THR A 52 -14.02 -7.68 -9.24
N GLY A 53 -12.88 -8.31 -9.52
CA GLY A 53 -12.66 -9.04 -10.76
C GLY A 53 -13.65 -10.20 -10.98
N PRO A 54 -13.88 -10.66 -12.22
CA PRO A 54 -14.86 -11.73 -12.53
C PRO A 54 -14.57 -13.08 -11.85
N LYS A 55 -13.33 -13.28 -11.41
CA LYS A 55 -12.86 -14.48 -10.69
C LYS A 55 -12.63 -14.22 -9.19
N ALA A 56 -12.94 -13.02 -8.70
CA ALA A 56 -12.73 -12.67 -7.31
C ALA A 56 -13.81 -13.32 -6.44
N SER A 57 -13.39 -14.07 -5.43
CA SER A 57 -14.30 -14.59 -4.42
C SER A 57 -14.86 -13.43 -3.59
N PRO A 58 -16.13 -13.47 -3.15
CA PRO A 58 -16.66 -12.54 -2.15
C PRO A 58 -15.80 -12.43 -0.88
N ARG A 59 -15.03 -13.48 -0.57
CA ARG A 59 -14.05 -13.50 0.53
C ARG A 59 -12.92 -12.48 0.35
N HIS A 60 -12.58 -12.12 -0.89
CA HIS A 60 -11.49 -11.18 -1.19
C HIS A 60 -11.82 -9.76 -0.68
N VAL A 61 -13.08 -9.33 -0.81
CA VAL A 61 -13.54 -8.03 -0.29
C VAL A 61 -13.40 -7.98 1.23
N GLN A 62 -13.82 -9.05 1.92
CA GLN A 62 -13.69 -9.16 3.38
C GLN A 62 -12.23 -9.15 3.84
N LEU A 63 -11.31 -9.75 3.07
CA LEU A 63 -9.88 -9.70 3.36
C LEU A 63 -9.33 -8.28 3.24
N VAL A 64 -9.71 -7.54 2.19
CA VAL A 64 -9.31 -6.14 2.01
C VAL A 64 -9.85 -5.27 3.16
N ASP A 65 -11.12 -5.47 3.55
CA ASP A 65 -11.73 -4.75 4.68
C ASP A 65 -11.00 -5.04 5.99
N ALA A 66 -10.75 -6.31 6.27
CA ALA A 66 -10.03 -6.75 7.47
C ALA A 66 -8.60 -6.21 7.49
N PHE A 67 -7.91 -6.19 6.34
CA PHE A 67 -6.57 -5.63 6.22
C PHE A 67 -6.58 -4.12 6.50
N CYS A 68 -7.48 -3.37 5.86
CA CYS A 68 -7.57 -1.92 6.02
C CYS A 68 -7.92 -1.51 7.46
N ALA A 69 -8.76 -2.29 8.15
CA ALA A 69 -9.11 -2.05 9.55
C ALA A 69 -7.93 -2.18 10.53
N ARG A 70 -6.81 -2.79 10.11
CA ARG A 70 -5.59 -2.97 10.92
C ARG A 70 -4.50 -1.94 10.61
N LEU A 71 -4.69 -1.10 9.60
CA LEU A 71 -3.75 -0.04 9.25
C LEU A 71 -3.99 1.20 10.11
N ASP A 72 -2.94 1.97 10.37
CA ASP A 72 -3.05 3.25 11.08
C ASP A 72 -3.77 4.32 10.25
N ALA A 73 -3.65 4.26 8.93
CA ALA A 73 -4.33 5.18 8.01
C ALA A 73 -4.27 4.69 6.55
N ILE A 74 -5.25 5.14 5.77
CA ILE A 74 -5.18 5.22 4.31
C ILE A 74 -4.91 6.70 3.98
N LEU A 75 -3.72 7.02 3.48
CA LEU A 75 -3.32 8.40 3.22
C LEU A 75 -3.86 8.88 1.85
N PRO A 76 -4.41 10.11 1.78
CA PRO A 76 -5.02 10.62 0.57
C PRO A 76 -3.99 10.93 -0.52
N TRP A 77 -4.45 10.88 -1.77
CA TRP A 77 -3.71 11.43 -2.90
C TRP A 77 -4.04 12.92 -3.05
N ASP A 78 -3.51 13.73 -2.14
CA ASP A 78 -3.77 15.17 -2.09
C ASP A 78 -2.81 15.98 -2.97
N ARG A 79 -2.94 17.32 -2.93
CA ARG A 79 -2.08 18.23 -3.70
C ARG A 79 -0.60 18.02 -3.41
N ALA A 80 -0.22 17.84 -2.15
CA ALA A 80 1.19 17.67 -1.78
C ALA A 80 1.75 16.35 -2.34
N ALA A 81 0.97 15.27 -2.30
CA ALA A 81 1.34 13.99 -2.90
C ALA A 81 1.50 14.09 -4.43
N VAL A 82 0.61 14.83 -5.09
CA VAL A 82 0.67 15.09 -6.54
C VAL A 82 1.92 15.89 -6.91
N ASP A 83 2.19 16.98 -6.19
CA ASP A 83 3.33 17.86 -6.45
C ASP A 83 4.65 17.10 -6.30
N ALA A 84 4.82 16.38 -5.18
CA ALA A 84 6.01 15.55 -4.93
C ALA A 84 6.20 14.44 -5.98
N THR A 85 5.10 13.79 -6.40
CA THR A 85 5.17 12.75 -7.44
C THR A 85 5.55 13.35 -8.79
N THR A 86 5.08 14.56 -9.09
CA THR A 86 5.42 15.25 -10.35
C THR A 86 6.91 15.54 -10.42
N GLU A 87 7.51 16.03 -9.34
CA GLU A 87 8.96 16.23 -9.25
C GLU A 87 9.74 14.94 -9.52
N VAL A 88 9.34 13.84 -8.87
CA VAL A 88 9.97 12.52 -9.07
C VAL A 88 9.81 12.04 -10.52
N LYS A 89 8.61 12.16 -11.12
CA LYS A 89 8.36 11.75 -12.51
C LYS A 89 9.19 12.56 -13.50
N VAL A 90 9.35 13.88 -13.27
CA VAL A 90 10.21 14.72 -14.10
C VAL A 90 11.66 14.27 -13.99
N ALA A 91 12.17 14.02 -12.78
CA ALA A 91 13.53 13.54 -12.57
C ALA A 91 13.78 12.20 -13.28
N LEU A 92 12.88 11.24 -13.13
CA LEU A 92 12.96 9.92 -13.80
C LEU A 92 12.92 10.04 -15.33
N ARG A 93 12.08 10.93 -15.87
CA ARG A 93 12.01 11.19 -17.31
C ARG A 93 13.33 11.77 -17.83
N LEU A 94 13.90 12.74 -17.12
CA LEU A 94 15.19 13.34 -17.49
C LEU A 94 16.34 12.33 -17.40
N ALA A 95 16.25 11.39 -16.47
CA ALA A 95 17.22 10.29 -16.33
C ALA A 95 17.01 9.13 -17.33
N GLY A 96 15.92 9.13 -18.12
CA GLY A 96 15.61 8.05 -19.05
C GLY A 96 15.14 6.75 -18.38
N THR A 97 14.70 6.80 -17.12
CA THR A 97 14.30 5.65 -16.30
C THR A 97 12.85 5.75 -15.81
N PRO A 98 11.85 5.83 -16.72
CA PRO A 98 10.46 5.99 -16.30
C PRO A 98 9.98 4.79 -15.46
N ILE A 99 9.26 5.09 -14.38
CA ILE A 99 8.49 4.12 -13.60
C ILE A 99 7.03 4.19 -14.06
N GLY A 100 6.32 3.05 -14.01
CA GLY A 100 4.94 2.92 -14.47
C GLY A 100 3.96 3.97 -13.88
N PRO A 101 2.80 4.16 -14.52
CA PRO A 101 1.84 5.21 -14.17
C PRO A 101 1.06 4.97 -12.86
N ASN A 102 1.32 3.84 -12.18
CA ASN A 102 0.51 3.10 -11.18
C ASN A 102 -0.26 1.96 -11.85
#